data_AF-A0A8T2WHI1-F1
#
_entry.id   AF-A0A8T2WHI1-F1
#
_cell.length_a   1.000
_cell.length_b   1.000
_cell.length_c   1.000
_cell.angle_alpha   90.00
_cell.angle_beta   90.00
_cell.angle_gamma   90.00
#
_symmetry.space_group_name_H-M   'P 1'
#
loop_
_entity.id
_entity.type
_entity.pdbx_description
1 polymer ?
#
loop_
_entity_poly.entity_id
_entity_poly.type
_entity_poly.pdbx_seq_one_letter_code
_entity_poly.pdbx_strand_id
1 'polypeptide(L)'
;MEELKPMPPSSCPFTPLGFLERAATVYGDCPSVIYNSTTYTWSQTYRRCLKVASSLSSNGIKPGQVVSVVAPNVPAMYELQFAVPMSGAILNNINSRLDARTISILLRHSESKLVFVDYLSLHVILEALSLFPPETPCPALVLIADEEEEAPPPPSLSVDFCTYESMVEKGDPEFKWVQPQSEWDPVVLNYTSGTTSAPKGVVQSHRGTFTITIGSLIDWSLPKQAVYLWTLPIFHANGWSYPWGMAAVGGTNICLRRVEAPTNYSLIKRHGVTHMCGAPVVLNMLTNSPNAERLQNPVQILTGGAPPPSAVLGGENISSVEIESVLYTHPAVNEAAVVARPDEFWGETPCAFVSLKNGLANNPGEKDIIDYCREKMAHYMVPKIVVFKDELPKTSTGKIQKYLLREYAKVVDSSKVKMATGQVGSGFYLPLRSPRWLQTPFIPTPISTSTCVPIPRWRPVSLYNFSQSTFCAKKRGSEIFSIFQKNQGTVLHQPHRLCNTHVRFL
;
A
#
# COMPACT_ATOMS: atom_id res chain seq x y z
N MET A 1 42.69 9.55 9.87
CA MET A 1 42.08 8.61 8.90
C MET A 1 41.53 7.38 9.61
N GLU A 2 42.32 6.68 10.42
CA GLU A 2 41.82 5.55 11.25
C GLU A 2 40.75 5.96 12.27
N GLU A 3 40.89 7.12 12.91
CA GLU A 3 39.87 7.70 13.81
C GLU A 3 38.58 8.14 13.09
N LEU A 4 38.58 8.20 11.75
CA LEU A 4 37.39 8.47 10.95
C LEU A 4 36.65 7.18 10.54
N LYS A 5 37.18 6.01 10.92
CA LYS A 5 36.49 4.75 10.69
C LYS A 5 35.26 4.66 11.61
N PRO A 6 34.22 3.93 11.18
CA PRO A 6 33.00 3.80 11.97
C PRO A 6 33.31 3.21 13.36
N MET A 7 32.95 3.93 14.41
CA MET A 7 33.00 3.48 15.80
C MET A 7 31.58 3.14 16.28
N PRO A 8 31.40 2.34 17.34
CA PRO A 8 30.06 1.92 17.78
C PRO A 8 29.04 3.07 17.93
N PRO A 9 29.39 4.26 18.47
CA PRO A 9 28.45 5.39 18.55
C PRO A 9 28.10 6.03 17.20
N SER A 10 29.00 5.94 16.21
CA SER A 10 28.84 6.54 14.88
C SER A 10 28.44 5.52 13.81
N SER A 11 28.18 4.28 14.21
CA SER A 11 27.96 3.13 13.32
C SER A 11 26.94 2.13 13.89
N CYS A 12 25.88 2.64 14.50
CA CYS A 12 24.79 1.78 14.95
C CYS A 12 24.04 1.17 13.76
N PRO A 13 23.68 -0.13 13.80
CA PRO A 13 22.88 -0.74 12.74
C PRO A 13 21.56 -0.02 12.51
N PHE A 14 21.14 0.15 11.25
CA PHE A 14 19.82 0.69 10.97
C PHE A 14 18.74 -0.28 11.41
N THR A 15 17.83 0.21 12.26
CA THR A 15 16.72 -0.57 12.81
C THR A 15 15.48 0.30 12.99
N PRO A 16 14.29 -0.18 12.60
CA PRO A 16 13.05 0.57 12.81
C PRO A 16 12.65 0.67 14.29
N LEU A 17 13.28 -0.12 15.17
CA LEU A 17 12.97 -0.15 16.60
C LEU A 17 13.34 1.15 17.33
N GLY A 18 14.38 1.84 16.87
CA GLY A 18 14.80 3.14 17.41
C GLY A 18 13.74 4.24 17.22
N PHE A 19 12.79 4.07 16.30
CA PHE A 19 11.69 5.02 16.14
C PHE A 19 10.79 5.06 17.38
N LEU A 20 10.57 3.93 18.06
CA LEU A 20 9.74 3.87 19.26
C LEU A 20 10.41 4.57 20.44
N GLU A 21 11.71 4.31 20.65
CA GLU A 21 12.50 4.99 21.69
C GLU A 21 12.55 6.50 21.47
N ARG A 22 12.76 6.93 20.22
CA ARG A 22 12.68 8.33 19.85
C ARG A 22 11.28 8.90 20.12
N ALA A 23 10.22 8.19 19.76
CA ALA A 23 8.85 8.66 19.96
C ALA A 23 8.54 8.84 21.45
N ALA A 24 8.95 7.91 22.30
CA ALA A 24 8.81 8.00 23.74
C ALA A 24 9.59 9.17 24.36
N THR A 25 10.70 9.57 23.74
CA THR A 25 11.53 10.70 24.19
C THR A 25 10.97 12.04 23.71
N VAL A 26 10.57 12.13 22.44
CA VAL A 26 10.20 13.40 21.78
C VAL A 26 8.71 13.71 21.92
N TYR A 27 7.86 12.68 21.90
CA TYR A 27 6.40 12.79 21.92
C TYR A 27 5.80 12.07 23.12
N GLY A 28 6.56 11.98 24.23
CA GLY A 28 6.27 11.09 25.35
C GLY A 28 4.84 11.15 25.87
N ASP A 29 4.30 12.35 26.07
CA ASP A 29 2.94 12.60 26.58
C ASP A 29 1.87 12.64 25.48
N CYS A 30 2.25 12.51 24.21
CA CYS A 30 1.30 12.51 23.10
C CYS A 30 0.63 11.12 22.96
N PRO A 31 -0.65 11.06 22.55
CA PRO A 31 -1.32 9.80 22.29
C PRO A 31 -0.62 8.98 21.20
N SER A 32 -0.27 7.74 21.51
CA SER A 32 0.35 6.78 20.59
C SER A 32 -0.68 5.81 20.00
N VAL A 33 -1.58 5.29 20.84
CA VAL A 33 -2.57 4.26 20.49
C VAL A 33 -3.90 4.59 21.17
N ILE A 34 -4.99 4.52 20.41
CA ILE A 34 -6.36 4.63 20.91
C ILE A 34 -7.15 3.42 20.41
N TYR A 35 -7.83 2.75 21.32
CA TYR A 35 -8.72 1.63 21.04
C TYR A 35 -9.88 1.65 22.03
N ASN A 36 -11.09 1.87 21.53
CA ASN A 36 -12.30 2.05 22.34
C ASN A 36 -12.10 3.07 23.50
N SER A 37 -12.14 2.63 24.76
CA SER A 37 -11.90 3.49 25.93
C SER A 37 -10.42 3.62 26.30
N THR A 38 -9.56 2.73 25.78
CA THR A 38 -8.14 2.69 26.09
C THR A 38 -7.38 3.73 25.26
N THR A 39 -6.55 4.52 25.95
CA THR A 39 -5.59 5.43 25.32
C THR A 39 -4.22 5.27 25.97
N TYR A 40 -3.21 5.06 25.15
CA TYR A 40 -1.80 5.06 25.56
C TYR A 40 -1.07 6.25 24.98
N THR A 41 -0.08 6.72 25.72
CA THR A 41 0.93 7.69 25.29
C THR A 41 2.16 6.99 24.74
N TRP A 42 3.02 7.69 24.00
CA TRP A 42 4.26 7.09 23.47
C TRP A 42 5.20 6.59 24.57
N SER A 43 5.31 7.29 25.70
CA SER A 43 6.09 6.80 26.84
C SER A 43 5.50 5.52 27.44
N GLN A 44 4.17 5.40 27.51
CA GLN A 44 3.50 4.18 27.98
C GLN A 44 3.69 3.02 27.00
N THR A 45 3.47 3.23 25.70
CA THR A 45 3.68 2.20 24.67
C THR A 45 5.11 1.68 24.66
N TYR A 46 6.11 2.56 24.76
CA TYR A 46 7.50 2.12 24.85
C TYR A 46 7.77 1.23 26.06
N ARG A 47 7.33 1.64 27.26
CA ARG A 47 7.47 0.81 28.47
C ARG A 47 6.75 -0.52 28.32
N ARG A 48 5.52 -0.54 27.78
CA ARG A 48 4.76 -1.78 27.53
C ARG A 48 5.52 -2.71 26.58
N CYS A 49 6.10 -2.20 25.51
CA CYS A 49 6.94 -2.98 24.60
C CYS A 49 8.19 -3.55 25.29
N LEU A 50 8.88 -2.77 26.15
CA LEU A 50 10.02 -3.26 26.93
C LEU A 50 9.63 -4.39 27.89
N LYS A 51 8.50 -4.23 28.59
CA LYS A 51 7.99 -5.26 29.49
C LYS A 51 7.67 -6.57 28.76
N VAL A 52 7.00 -6.49 27.61
CA VAL A 52 6.71 -7.69 26.81
C VAL A 52 8.00 -8.32 26.27
N ALA A 53 8.95 -7.52 25.80
CA ALA A 53 10.25 -8.01 25.35
C ALA A 53 11.02 -8.72 26.47
N SER A 54 11.04 -8.13 27.67
CA SER A 54 11.61 -8.72 28.89
C SER A 54 10.95 -10.06 29.22
N SER A 55 9.61 -10.11 29.25
CA SER A 55 8.85 -11.33 29.51
C SER A 55 9.11 -12.43 28.48
N LEU A 56 9.27 -12.09 27.20
CA LEU A 56 9.66 -13.06 26.17
C LEU A 56 11.05 -13.65 26.45
N SER A 57 12.03 -12.81 26.77
CA SER A 57 13.39 -13.26 27.12
C SER A 57 13.40 -14.11 28.39
N SER A 58 12.67 -13.73 29.44
CA SER A 58 12.57 -14.49 30.69
C SER A 58 11.85 -15.83 30.53
N ASN A 59 10.93 -15.93 29.56
CA ASN A 59 10.26 -17.18 29.17
C ASN A 59 11.12 -18.06 28.23
N GLY A 60 12.40 -17.70 28.02
CA GLY A 60 13.36 -18.53 27.29
C GLY A 60 13.33 -18.36 25.77
N ILE A 61 12.63 -17.36 25.23
CA ILE A 61 12.73 -17.00 23.82
C ILE A 61 14.12 -16.42 23.55
N LYS A 62 14.85 -17.04 22.62
CA LYS A 62 16.22 -16.67 22.26
C LYS A 62 16.24 -15.79 21.01
N PRO A 63 17.26 -14.93 20.85
CA PRO A 63 17.46 -14.17 19.62
C PRO A 63 17.43 -15.06 18.37
N GLY A 64 16.79 -14.59 17.30
CA GLY A 64 16.62 -15.30 16.04
C GLY A 64 15.50 -16.37 16.04
N GLN A 65 14.85 -16.64 17.17
CA GLN A 65 13.68 -17.52 17.21
C GLN A 65 12.42 -16.79 16.71
N VAL A 66 11.51 -17.53 16.08
CA VAL A 66 10.28 -16.95 15.55
C VAL A 66 9.18 -16.91 16.62
N VAL A 67 8.54 -15.76 16.75
CA VAL A 67 7.33 -15.56 17.54
C VAL A 67 6.21 -15.14 16.59
N SER A 68 5.14 -15.93 16.54
CA SER A 68 4.02 -15.68 15.64
C SER A 68 2.90 -14.93 16.31
N VAL A 69 2.12 -14.18 15.54
CA VAL A 69 0.97 -13.40 16.03
C VAL A 69 -0.20 -13.60 15.09
N VAL A 70 -1.35 -13.99 15.66
CA VAL A 70 -2.63 -14.15 14.97
C VAL A 70 -3.66 -13.28 15.67
N ALA A 71 -3.78 -12.03 15.21
CA ALA A 71 -4.66 -11.04 15.84
C ALA A 71 -5.16 -9.99 14.83
N PRO A 72 -6.29 -9.32 15.10
CA PRO A 72 -6.73 -8.14 14.36
C PRO A 72 -5.94 -6.89 14.77
N ASN A 73 -6.32 -5.71 14.26
CA ASN A 73 -5.62 -4.44 14.51
C ASN A 73 -5.95 -3.85 15.90
N VAL A 74 -5.63 -4.59 16.96
CA VAL A 74 -5.77 -4.20 18.37
C VAL A 74 -4.44 -3.65 18.93
N PRO A 75 -4.43 -2.96 20.09
CA PRO A 75 -3.20 -2.40 20.66
C PRO A 75 -2.04 -3.40 20.78
N ALA A 76 -2.30 -4.61 21.27
CA ALA A 76 -1.29 -5.66 21.38
C ALA A 76 -0.64 -6.00 20.02
N MET A 77 -1.42 -6.07 18.94
CA MET A 77 -0.92 -6.33 17.59
C MET A 77 0.05 -5.24 17.10
N TYR A 78 -0.21 -3.99 17.48
CA TYR A 78 0.66 -2.85 17.19
C TYR A 78 1.94 -2.89 18.05
N GLU A 79 1.79 -3.09 19.36
CA GLU A 79 2.92 -3.17 20.31
C GLU A 79 3.90 -4.30 19.95
N LEU A 80 3.38 -5.45 19.50
CA LEU A 80 4.18 -6.61 19.09
C LEU A 80 5.07 -6.34 17.86
N GLN A 81 4.79 -5.31 17.05
CA GLN A 81 5.69 -4.88 15.96
C GLN A 81 7.05 -4.38 16.46
N PHE A 82 7.12 -4.01 17.75
CA PHE A 82 8.34 -3.58 18.42
C PHE A 82 8.78 -4.57 19.49
N ALA A 83 7.86 -5.04 20.34
CA ALA A 83 8.18 -5.86 21.50
C ALA A 83 8.85 -7.20 21.13
N VAL A 84 8.39 -7.86 20.07
CA VAL A 84 8.99 -9.13 19.63
C VAL A 84 10.42 -8.90 19.14
N PRO A 85 10.69 -8.02 18.16
CA PRO A 85 12.06 -7.68 17.78
C PRO A 85 12.95 -7.12 18.89
N MET A 86 12.38 -6.39 19.85
CA MET A 86 13.12 -5.86 21.01
C MET A 86 13.65 -6.96 21.95
N SER A 87 13.08 -8.18 21.91
CA SER A 87 13.65 -9.36 22.58
C SER A 87 14.73 -10.07 21.74
N GLY A 88 14.97 -9.60 20.51
CA GLY A 88 15.85 -10.22 19.52
C GLY A 88 15.16 -11.33 18.70
N ALA A 89 13.89 -11.60 18.95
CA ALA A 89 13.10 -12.58 18.22
C ALA A 89 12.61 -12.03 16.86
N ILE A 90 12.29 -12.94 15.94
CA ILE A 90 11.76 -12.60 14.61
C ILE A 90 10.23 -12.62 14.68
N LEU A 91 9.60 -11.50 14.33
CA LEU A 91 8.15 -11.39 14.31
C LEU A 91 7.56 -12.07 13.08
N ASN A 92 6.57 -12.94 13.28
CA ASN A 92 5.81 -13.57 12.19
C ASN A 92 4.32 -13.25 12.31
N ASN A 93 3.84 -12.27 11.56
CA ASN A 93 2.40 -11.99 11.53
C ASN A 93 1.69 -12.94 10.58
N ILE A 94 0.69 -13.66 11.11
CA ILE A 94 -0.12 -14.61 10.35
C ILE A 94 -1.50 -14.01 10.13
N ASN A 95 -2.00 -14.15 8.90
CA ASN A 95 -3.34 -13.72 8.53
C ASN A 95 -4.38 -14.51 9.34
N SER A 96 -5.16 -13.81 10.15
CA SER A 96 -6.21 -14.37 11.01
C SER A 96 -7.39 -14.96 10.25
N ARG A 97 -7.48 -14.76 8.93
CA ARG A 97 -8.53 -15.32 8.06
C ARG A 97 -8.17 -16.67 7.44
N LEU A 98 -6.98 -17.21 7.73
CA LEU A 98 -6.55 -18.51 7.20
C LEU A 98 -7.20 -19.65 7.98
N ASP A 99 -7.38 -20.79 7.30
CA ASP A 99 -7.86 -22.01 7.94
C ASP A 99 -6.79 -22.66 8.84
N ALA A 100 -7.24 -23.53 9.74
CA ALA A 100 -6.38 -24.22 10.71
C ALA A 100 -5.27 -25.03 10.04
N ARG A 101 -5.56 -25.69 8.91
CA ARG A 101 -4.59 -26.48 8.15
C ARG A 101 -3.45 -25.61 7.64
N THR A 102 -3.76 -24.47 7.05
CA THR A 102 -2.78 -23.53 6.51
C THR A 102 -1.95 -22.95 7.64
N ILE A 103 -2.59 -22.50 8.72
CA ILE A 103 -1.89 -21.98 9.91
C ILE A 103 -0.94 -23.04 10.48
N SER A 104 -1.36 -24.30 10.57
CA SER A 104 -0.52 -25.42 11.02
C SER A 104 0.74 -25.59 10.17
N ILE A 105 0.61 -25.47 8.84
CA ILE A 105 1.75 -25.51 7.92
C ILE A 105 2.67 -24.31 8.17
N LEU A 106 2.13 -23.10 8.33
CA LEU A 106 2.93 -21.89 8.54
C LEU A 106 3.71 -21.94 9.85
N LEU A 107 3.06 -22.31 10.95
CA LEU A 107 3.68 -22.39 12.27
C LEU A 107 4.82 -23.40 12.28
N ARG A 108 4.63 -24.58 11.68
CA ARG A 108 5.67 -25.61 11.54
C ARG A 108 6.81 -25.14 10.64
N HIS A 109 6.50 -24.55 9.48
CA HIS A 109 7.52 -24.08 8.56
C HIS A 109 8.36 -22.94 9.16
N SER A 110 7.75 -22.08 9.99
CA SER A 110 8.46 -21.02 10.70
C SER A 110 9.18 -21.48 11.97
N GLU A 111 8.97 -22.73 12.39
CA GLU A 111 9.42 -23.25 13.68
C GLU A 111 9.07 -22.34 14.87
N SER A 112 7.86 -21.75 14.84
CA SER A 112 7.40 -20.77 15.83
C SER A 112 7.55 -21.34 17.25
N LYS A 113 8.11 -20.54 18.17
CA LYS A 113 8.31 -20.94 19.58
C LYS A 113 7.18 -20.49 20.49
N LEU A 114 6.54 -19.39 20.12
CA LEU A 114 5.40 -18.82 20.82
C LEU A 114 4.41 -18.25 19.81
N VAL A 115 3.12 -18.33 20.11
CA VAL A 115 2.04 -17.70 19.32
C VAL A 115 1.22 -16.81 20.23
N PHE A 116 1.21 -15.51 19.93
CA PHE A 116 0.19 -14.61 20.44
C PHE A 116 -1.08 -14.79 19.62
N VAL A 117 -2.19 -15.06 20.29
CA VAL A 117 -3.47 -15.37 19.63
C VAL A 117 -4.59 -14.54 20.22
N ASP A 118 -5.35 -13.88 19.35
CA ASP A 118 -6.59 -13.22 19.72
C ASP A 118 -7.63 -14.24 20.20
N TYR A 119 -8.35 -13.91 21.27
CA TYR A 119 -9.29 -14.84 21.90
C TYR A 119 -10.35 -15.41 20.95
N LEU A 120 -10.81 -14.64 19.95
CA LEU A 120 -11.76 -15.15 18.93
C LEU A 120 -11.11 -16.16 17.98
N SER A 121 -9.80 -16.05 17.77
CA SER A 121 -9.02 -16.94 16.90
C SER A 121 -8.48 -18.17 17.63
N LEU A 122 -8.66 -18.27 18.95
CA LEU A 122 -8.09 -19.34 19.77
C LEU A 122 -8.49 -20.74 19.27
N HIS A 123 -9.76 -20.94 18.91
CA HIS A 123 -10.25 -22.23 18.43
C HIS A 123 -9.51 -22.71 17.17
N VAL A 124 -9.30 -21.83 16.19
CA VAL A 124 -8.57 -22.14 14.94
C VAL A 124 -7.12 -22.50 15.24
N ILE A 125 -6.49 -21.82 16.21
CA ILE A 125 -5.11 -22.10 16.61
C ILE A 125 -5.00 -23.45 17.32
N LEU A 126 -5.91 -23.77 18.23
CA LEU A 126 -5.94 -25.08 18.88
C LEU A 126 -6.14 -26.21 17.86
N GLU A 127 -7.04 -26.02 16.89
CA GLU A 127 -7.21 -26.95 15.78
C GLU A 127 -5.91 -27.06 14.96
N ALA A 128 -5.27 -25.95 14.61
CA ALA A 128 -4.02 -25.94 13.86
C ALA A 128 -2.88 -26.69 14.58
N LEU A 129 -2.78 -26.55 15.90
CA LEU A 129 -1.80 -27.27 16.72
C LEU A 129 -2.12 -28.76 16.83
N SER A 130 -3.40 -29.14 16.86
CA SER A 130 -3.81 -30.56 16.86
C SER A 130 -3.37 -31.32 15.59
N LEU A 131 -3.13 -30.58 14.50
CA LEU A 131 -2.64 -31.11 13.22
C LEU A 131 -1.12 -31.28 13.17
N PHE A 132 -0.39 -30.95 14.25
CA PHE A 132 1.06 -31.16 14.31
C PHE A 132 1.38 -32.65 14.37
N PRO A 133 2.47 -33.12 13.72
CA PRO A 133 2.97 -34.47 13.93
C PRO A 133 3.32 -34.69 15.42
N PRO A 134 3.08 -35.89 16.00
CA PRO A 134 3.24 -36.13 17.44
C PRO A 134 4.61 -35.78 18.03
N GLU A 135 5.69 -35.85 17.23
CA GLU A 135 7.06 -35.56 17.67
C GLU A 135 7.45 -34.08 17.52
N THR A 136 6.57 -33.24 16.95
CA THR A 136 6.87 -31.82 16.71
C THR A 136 6.53 -30.99 17.95
N PRO A 137 7.49 -30.23 18.52
CA PRO A 137 7.20 -29.35 19.64
C PRO A 137 6.13 -28.31 19.28
N CYS A 138 5.10 -28.20 20.10
CA CYS A 138 4.09 -27.15 19.97
C CYS A 138 4.62 -25.82 20.53
N PRO A 139 4.33 -24.68 19.87
CA PRO A 139 4.62 -23.38 20.44
C PRO A 139 3.80 -23.12 21.70
N ALA A 140 4.36 -22.33 22.62
CA ALA A 140 3.59 -21.78 23.73
C ALA A 140 2.50 -20.83 23.21
N LEU A 141 1.34 -20.81 23.86
CA LEU A 141 0.23 -19.92 23.52
C LEU A 141 0.13 -18.78 24.53
N VAL A 142 -0.02 -17.55 24.01
CA VAL A 142 -0.32 -16.37 24.80
C VAL A 142 -1.60 -15.72 24.28
N LEU A 143 -2.59 -15.59 25.14
CA LEU A 143 -3.90 -15.05 24.79
C LEU A 143 -3.89 -13.52 24.79
N ILE A 144 -4.32 -12.91 23.69
CA ILE A 144 -4.70 -11.50 23.64
C ILE A 144 -6.19 -11.43 23.95
N ALA A 145 -6.50 -11.08 25.19
CA ALA A 145 -7.86 -10.83 25.64
C ALA A 145 -8.34 -9.44 25.22
N ASP A 146 -9.65 -9.26 25.17
CA ASP A 146 -10.31 -7.97 24.95
C ASP A 146 -11.38 -7.83 26.03
N GLU A 147 -11.21 -6.89 26.97
CA GLU A 147 -12.09 -6.76 28.14
C GLU A 147 -13.44 -6.11 27.81
N GLU A 148 -13.56 -5.48 26.63
CA GLU A 148 -14.75 -4.70 26.25
C GLU A 148 -15.75 -5.44 25.34
N GLU A 149 -15.41 -6.64 24.83
CA GLU A 149 -16.36 -7.53 24.17
C GLU A 149 -16.64 -8.73 25.09
N GLU A 150 -17.92 -9.07 25.31
CA GLU A 150 -18.30 -10.32 25.99
C GLU A 150 -17.67 -11.50 25.23
N ALA A 151 -16.57 -12.03 25.76
CA ALA A 151 -15.97 -13.22 25.21
C ALA A 151 -16.95 -14.38 25.41
N PRO A 152 -17.24 -15.20 24.38
CA PRO A 152 -17.87 -16.49 24.64
C PRO A 152 -17.01 -17.23 25.67
N PRO A 153 -17.62 -17.91 26.66
CA PRO A 153 -16.86 -18.60 27.68
C PRO A 153 -15.84 -19.49 26.98
N PRO A 154 -14.55 -19.42 27.38
CA PRO A 154 -13.54 -20.25 26.75
C PRO A 154 -14.06 -21.70 26.81
N PRO A 155 -13.97 -22.47 25.70
CA PRO A 155 -14.30 -23.89 25.76
C PRO A 155 -13.53 -24.45 26.94
N SER A 156 -14.19 -25.24 27.79
CA SER A 156 -13.70 -25.72 29.09
C SER A 156 -12.32 -26.37 28.95
N LEU A 157 -11.30 -25.55 28.90
CA LEU A 157 -9.91 -25.88 28.76
C LEU A 157 -9.37 -25.66 30.15
N SER A 158 -9.08 -26.76 30.82
CA SER A 158 -8.44 -26.81 32.13
C SER A 158 -6.98 -26.32 32.09
N VAL A 159 -6.66 -25.36 31.22
CA VAL A 159 -5.32 -24.89 30.92
C VAL A 159 -5.28 -23.40 31.21
N ASP A 160 -4.54 -23.01 32.24
CA ASP A 160 -4.24 -21.61 32.53
C ASP A 160 -3.38 -21.06 31.38
N PHE A 161 -3.96 -20.22 30.53
CA PHE A 161 -3.22 -19.52 29.48
C PHE A 161 -2.53 -18.29 30.07
N CYS A 162 -1.25 -18.11 29.72
CA CYS A 162 -0.61 -16.81 29.91
C CYS A 162 -1.32 -15.78 29.01
N THR A 163 -1.67 -14.62 29.56
CA THR A 163 -2.27 -13.53 28.79
C THR A 163 -1.23 -12.49 28.41
N TYR A 164 -1.50 -11.74 27.33
CA TYR A 164 -0.67 -10.63 26.89
C TYR A 164 -0.48 -9.60 28.01
N GLU A 165 -1.57 -9.18 28.67
CA GLU A 165 -1.48 -8.23 29.79
C GLU A 165 -0.72 -8.80 30.98
N SER A 166 -0.80 -10.11 31.28
CA SER A 166 0.05 -10.72 32.32
C SER A 166 1.55 -10.63 31.97
N MET A 167 1.91 -10.73 30.69
CA MET A 167 3.29 -10.50 30.25
C MET A 167 3.70 -9.03 30.37
N VAL A 168 2.77 -8.09 30.13
CA VAL A 168 3.01 -6.66 30.36
C VAL A 168 3.18 -6.39 31.85
N GLU A 169 2.37 -6.97 32.73
CA GLU A 169 2.46 -6.74 34.18
C GLU A 169 3.78 -7.23 34.77
N LYS A 170 4.20 -8.44 34.40
CA LYS A 170 5.40 -9.12 34.94
C LYS A 170 6.72 -8.61 34.37
N GLY A 171 6.69 -7.99 33.18
CA GLY A 171 7.89 -7.58 32.47
C GLY A 171 8.62 -6.41 33.13
N ASP A 172 9.93 -6.34 32.91
CA ASP A 172 10.78 -5.24 33.39
C ASP A 172 10.61 -3.98 32.51
N PRO A 173 10.13 -2.85 33.06
CA PRO A 173 10.00 -1.60 32.30
C PRO A 173 11.35 -0.98 31.90
N GLU A 174 12.45 -1.35 32.54
CA GLU A 174 13.80 -0.82 32.30
C GLU A 174 14.66 -1.77 31.44
N PHE A 175 14.05 -2.83 30.90
CA PHE A 175 14.71 -3.84 30.09
C PHE A 175 15.53 -3.20 28.96
N LYS A 176 16.81 -3.57 28.89
CA LYS A 176 17.69 -3.17 27.79
C LYS A 176 17.43 -4.10 26.61
N TRP A 177 16.58 -3.62 25.69
CA TRP A 177 16.21 -4.36 24.50
C TRP A 177 17.43 -4.76 23.65
N VAL A 178 17.31 -5.91 22.99
CA VAL A 178 18.40 -6.54 22.24
C VAL A 178 18.62 -5.81 20.92
N GLN A 179 19.75 -5.12 20.81
CA GLN A 179 20.16 -4.46 19.56
C GLN A 179 20.52 -5.51 18.50
N PRO A 180 20.15 -5.29 17.21
CA PRO A 180 20.64 -6.16 16.14
C PRO A 180 22.16 -6.08 16.04
N GLN A 181 22.82 -7.20 15.75
CA GLN A 181 24.27 -7.22 15.53
C GLN A 181 24.61 -6.64 14.16
N SER A 182 23.74 -6.89 13.19
CA SER A 182 23.83 -6.40 11.83
C SER A 182 22.49 -5.84 11.38
N GLU A 183 22.52 -4.78 10.58
CA GLU A 183 21.31 -4.26 9.94
C GLU A 183 20.69 -5.28 8.94
N TRP A 184 21.43 -6.33 8.60
CA TRP A 184 20.98 -7.43 7.76
C TRP A 184 20.29 -8.55 8.54
N ASP A 185 20.30 -8.50 9.88
CA ASP A 185 19.62 -9.47 10.72
C ASP A 185 18.11 -9.47 10.43
N PRO A 186 17.44 -10.63 10.48
CA PRO A 186 16.02 -10.74 10.24
C PRO A 186 15.22 -10.08 11.37
N VAL A 187 14.22 -9.27 11.02
CA VAL A 187 13.31 -8.63 11.98
C VAL A 187 11.88 -9.16 11.86
N VAL A 188 11.45 -9.44 10.64
CA VAL A 188 10.09 -9.88 10.33
C VAL A 188 10.12 -11.03 9.32
N LEU A 189 9.24 -12.00 9.52
CA LEU A 189 8.89 -13.06 8.59
C LEU A 189 7.43 -12.86 8.17
N ASN A 190 7.16 -12.82 6.87
CA ASN A 190 5.81 -12.69 6.32
C ASN A 190 5.54 -13.81 5.31
N TYR A 191 4.38 -14.45 5.40
CA TYR A 191 4.02 -15.50 4.44
C TYR A 191 3.24 -14.96 3.25
N THR A 192 3.58 -15.48 2.06
CA THR A 192 2.91 -15.15 0.81
C THR A 192 2.45 -16.42 0.08
N SER A 193 1.29 -16.32 -0.57
CA SER A 193 0.79 -17.38 -1.45
C SER A 193 1.58 -17.35 -2.77
N GLY A 194 2.51 -18.30 -2.93
CA GLY A 194 3.18 -18.50 -4.21
C GLY A 194 2.31 -19.27 -5.21
N THR A 195 2.60 -19.15 -6.50
CA THR A 195 1.95 -19.92 -7.58
C THR A 195 2.20 -21.44 -7.50
N THR A 196 3.12 -21.87 -6.64
CA THR A 196 3.64 -23.24 -6.56
C THR A 196 3.12 -24.04 -5.36
N SER A 197 1.91 -23.71 -4.88
CA SER A 197 1.15 -24.34 -3.75
C SER A 197 1.81 -24.40 -2.35
N ALA A 198 3.15 -24.37 -2.24
CA ALA A 198 3.85 -24.28 -0.97
C ALA A 198 3.95 -22.82 -0.48
N PRO A 199 3.67 -22.55 0.83
CA PRO A 199 3.79 -21.20 1.39
C PRO A 199 5.24 -20.73 1.39
N LYS A 200 5.47 -19.46 1.01
CA LYS A 200 6.82 -18.86 0.97
C LYS A 200 6.97 -17.85 2.11
N GLY A 201 7.93 -18.10 2.98
CA GLY A 201 8.33 -17.18 4.05
C GLY A 201 9.27 -16.10 3.50
N VAL A 202 8.78 -14.87 3.41
CA VAL A 202 9.55 -13.69 3.03
C VAL A 202 10.16 -13.09 4.29
N VAL A 203 11.48 -13.14 4.36
CA VAL A 203 12.25 -12.57 5.49
C VAL A 203 12.64 -11.14 5.16
N GLN A 204 12.37 -10.21 6.07
CA GLN A 204 12.80 -8.82 6.00
C GLN A 204 13.87 -8.56 7.05
N SER A 205 14.90 -7.80 6.65
CA SER A 205 15.96 -7.36 7.57
C SER A 205 15.61 -6.05 8.26
N HIS A 206 16.33 -5.72 9.33
CA HIS A 206 16.24 -4.41 9.99
C HIS A 206 16.46 -3.26 9.00
N ARG A 207 17.50 -3.33 8.15
CA ARG A 207 17.80 -2.35 7.09
C ARG A 207 16.66 -2.21 6.10
N GLY A 208 16.13 -3.34 5.62
CA GLY A 208 15.04 -3.35 4.64
C GLY A 208 13.80 -2.67 5.21
N THR A 209 13.43 -3.03 6.44
CA THR A 209 12.27 -2.47 7.14
C THR A 209 12.43 -1.00 7.46
N PHE A 210 13.62 -0.58 7.93
CA PHE A 210 13.94 0.83 8.15
C PHE A 210 13.85 1.65 6.85
N THR A 211 14.45 1.15 5.77
CA THR A 211 14.51 1.84 4.48
C THR A 211 13.13 2.02 3.88
N ILE A 212 12.30 0.97 3.87
CA ILE A 212 10.93 1.08 3.34
C ILE A 212 10.08 2.03 4.19
N THR A 213 10.24 2.01 5.52
CA THR A 213 9.53 2.92 6.43
C THR A 213 9.80 4.37 6.08
N ILE A 214 11.08 4.77 5.99
CA ILE A 214 11.46 6.13 5.63
C ILE A 214 11.00 6.48 4.21
N GLY A 215 11.17 5.56 3.26
CA GLY A 215 10.73 5.75 1.88
C GLY A 215 9.22 6.02 1.78
N SER A 216 8.40 5.25 2.50
CA SER A 216 6.94 5.42 2.54
C SER A 216 6.51 6.74 3.16
N LEU A 217 7.18 7.19 4.23
CA LEU A 217 6.90 8.49 4.84
C LEU A 217 7.20 9.66 3.89
N ILE A 218 8.30 9.58 3.14
CA ILE A 218 8.69 10.59 2.15
C ILE A 218 7.72 10.61 0.98
N ASP A 219 7.43 9.44 0.41
CA ASP A 219 6.55 9.29 -0.75
C ASP A 219 5.15 9.83 -0.48
N TRP A 220 4.57 9.49 0.68
CA TRP A 220 3.26 10.01 1.07
C TRP A 220 3.32 11.44 1.64
N SER A 221 4.51 11.97 1.94
CA SER A 221 4.69 13.23 2.66
C SER A 221 3.89 13.25 3.97
N LEU A 222 3.96 12.15 4.72
CA LEU A 222 3.18 11.97 5.94
C LEU A 222 3.59 13.02 6.99
N PRO A 223 2.65 13.84 7.52
CA PRO A 223 3.00 14.90 8.46
C PRO A 223 3.34 14.34 9.84
N LYS A 224 4.05 15.15 10.63
CA LYS A 224 4.25 14.88 12.06
C LYS A 224 2.90 14.80 12.78
N GLN A 225 2.81 13.90 13.77
CA GLN A 225 1.63 13.72 14.61
C GLN A 225 0.33 13.45 13.83
N ALA A 226 0.42 12.79 12.67
CA ALA A 226 -0.76 12.35 11.93
C ALA A 226 -1.64 11.40 12.79
N VAL A 227 -2.96 11.58 12.73
CA VAL A 227 -3.93 10.65 13.31
C VAL A 227 -4.30 9.61 12.26
N TYR A 228 -3.91 8.35 12.50
CA TYR A 228 -3.94 7.25 11.54
C TYR A 228 -4.94 6.18 11.94
N LEU A 229 -5.92 5.87 11.08
CA LEU A 229 -6.92 4.83 11.31
C LEU A 229 -6.50 3.49 10.67
N TRP A 230 -6.47 2.42 11.47
CA TRP A 230 -6.02 1.09 11.07
C TRP A 230 -7.04 0.27 10.28
N THR A 231 -7.40 0.73 9.07
CA THR A 231 -8.27 -0.02 8.15
C THR A 231 -7.52 -1.06 7.29
N LEU A 232 -6.19 -0.94 7.21
CA LEU A 232 -5.31 -1.93 6.59
C LEU A 232 -4.89 -2.96 7.65
N PRO A 233 -5.05 -4.28 7.43
CA PRO A 233 -4.59 -5.27 8.40
C PRO A 233 -3.08 -5.22 8.62
N ILE A 234 -2.63 -5.12 9.88
CA ILE A 234 -1.21 -5.03 10.25
C ILE A 234 -0.47 -6.30 9.86
N PHE A 235 -1.12 -7.46 9.77
CA PHE A 235 -0.46 -8.69 9.33
C PHE A 235 -0.15 -8.75 7.82
N HIS A 236 -0.69 -7.83 7.00
CA HIS A 236 -0.32 -7.76 5.60
C HIS A 236 0.94 -6.91 5.46
N ALA A 237 2.06 -7.56 5.10
CA ALA A 237 3.41 -7.00 4.87
C ALA A 237 3.65 -5.70 5.67
N ASN A 238 3.93 -5.91 6.96
CA ASN A 238 3.14 -5.35 8.04
C ASN A 238 2.72 -3.89 7.93
N GLY A 239 1.43 -3.71 7.70
CA GLY A 239 0.73 -2.42 7.64
C GLY A 239 1.41 -1.43 6.69
N TRP A 240 2.00 -1.93 5.60
CA TRP A 240 2.92 -1.28 4.64
C TRP A 240 3.96 -0.36 5.28
N SER A 241 4.52 -0.79 6.41
CA SER A 241 5.53 -0.12 7.24
C SER A 241 5.07 1.05 8.11
N TYR A 242 3.78 1.35 8.12
CA TYR A 242 3.24 2.41 8.97
C TYR A 242 3.25 2.13 10.48
N PRO A 243 3.31 0.89 11.02
CA PRO A 243 3.49 0.74 12.46
C PRO A 243 4.78 1.43 12.95
N TRP A 244 5.87 1.21 12.21
CA TRP A 244 7.15 1.88 12.46
C TRP A 244 7.13 3.35 12.00
N GLY A 245 6.44 3.65 10.90
CA GLY A 245 6.32 5.00 10.36
C GLY A 245 5.61 5.97 11.30
N MET A 246 4.50 5.54 11.91
CA MET A 246 3.76 6.34 12.89
C MET A 246 4.62 6.66 14.12
N ALA A 247 5.47 5.73 14.56
CA ALA A 247 6.47 6.02 15.61
C ALA A 247 7.50 7.05 15.17
N ALA A 248 8.03 6.95 13.95
CA ALA A 248 8.99 7.91 13.43
C ALA A 248 8.44 9.36 13.43
N VAL A 249 7.16 9.52 13.08
CA VAL A 249 6.50 10.83 13.01
C VAL A 249 5.75 11.25 14.28
N GLY A 250 5.66 10.38 15.29
CA GLY A 250 4.93 10.63 16.54
C GLY A 250 3.41 10.67 16.39
N GLY A 251 2.85 9.96 15.40
CA GLY A 251 1.41 9.97 15.15
C GLY A 251 0.58 9.12 16.10
N THR A 252 -0.73 9.29 16.04
CA THR A 252 -1.68 8.56 16.88
C THR A 252 -2.32 7.44 16.07
N ASN A 253 -2.26 6.22 16.60
CA ASN A 253 -2.80 5.02 15.99
C ASN A 253 -4.20 4.74 16.51
N ILE A 254 -5.23 4.88 15.67
CA ILE A 254 -6.60 4.50 16.00
C ILE A 254 -6.81 3.05 15.55
N CYS A 255 -6.79 2.14 16.52
CA CYS A 255 -6.98 0.71 16.33
C CYS A 255 -8.47 0.38 16.15
N LEU A 256 -8.75 -0.67 15.37
CA LEU A 256 -10.10 -1.21 15.24
C LEU A 256 -10.03 -2.71 14.92
N ARG A 257 -10.92 -3.48 15.55
CA ARG A 257 -11.00 -4.93 15.33
C ARG A 257 -11.59 -5.29 13.97
N ARG A 258 -12.69 -4.63 13.59
CA ARG A 258 -13.43 -4.88 12.34
C ARG A 258 -13.56 -3.60 11.53
N VAL A 259 -13.31 -3.72 10.23
CA VAL A 259 -13.44 -2.63 9.27
C VAL A 259 -14.88 -2.60 8.80
N GLU A 260 -15.65 -1.64 9.29
CA GLU A 260 -17.07 -1.48 8.97
C GLU A 260 -17.36 0.01 8.79
N ALA A 261 -18.16 0.35 7.77
CA ALA A 261 -18.36 1.75 7.41
C ALA A 261 -18.90 2.61 8.58
N PRO A 262 -19.94 2.21 9.35
CA PRO A 262 -20.46 3.03 10.45
C PRO A 262 -19.39 3.32 11.52
N THR A 263 -18.64 2.29 11.91
CA THR A 263 -17.55 2.40 12.89
C THR A 263 -16.44 3.30 12.39
N ASN A 264 -16.04 3.14 11.13
CA ASN A 264 -15.00 3.98 10.52
C ASN A 264 -15.41 5.46 10.50
N TYR A 265 -16.62 5.80 10.04
CA TYR A 265 -17.11 7.18 10.04
C TYR A 265 -17.18 7.77 11.45
N SER A 266 -17.64 6.99 12.42
CA SER A 266 -17.68 7.40 13.83
C SER A 266 -16.27 7.73 14.37
N LEU A 267 -15.30 6.85 14.14
CA LEU A 267 -13.91 7.06 14.57
C LEU A 267 -13.25 8.23 13.85
N ILE A 268 -13.52 8.42 12.55
CA ILE A 268 -13.03 9.57 11.78
C ILE A 268 -13.49 10.88 12.42
N LYS A 269 -14.79 10.99 12.72
CA LYS A 269 -15.37 12.18 13.35
C LYS A 269 -14.87 12.38 14.77
N ARG A 270 -14.86 11.32 15.59
CA ARG A 270 -14.51 11.38 17.01
C ARG A 270 -13.06 11.76 17.26
N HIS A 271 -12.14 11.21 16.47
CA HIS A 271 -10.70 11.36 16.69
C HIS A 271 -10.02 12.30 15.70
N GLY A 272 -10.76 12.89 14.76
CA GLY A 272 -10.20 13.77 13.73
C GLY A 272 -9.17 13.04 12.88
N VAL A 273 -9.50 11.82 12.41
CA VAL A 273 -8.60 11.00 11.60
C VAL A 273 -8.13 11.80 10.38
N THR A 274 -6.83 11.73 10.11
CA THR A 274 -6.19 12.47 9.02
C THR A 274 -5.74 11.54 7.90
N HIS A 275 -5.32 10.31 8.25
CA HIS A 275 -4.72 9.36 7.33
C HIS A 275 -5.27 7.95 7.59
N MET A 276 -5.37 7.15 6.52
CA MET A 276 -5.61 5.72 6.62
C MET A 276 -5.11 5.01 5.36
N CYS A 277 -4.80 3.72 5.47
CA CYS A 277 -4.59 2.87 4.29
C CYS A 277 -5.76 1.92 4.11
N GLY A 278 -6.16 1.66 2.88
CA GLY A 278 -7.26 0.75 2.59
C GLY A 278 -7.08 0.03 1.27
N ALA A 279 -7.37 -1.27 1.26
CA ALA A 279 -7.57 -1.98 0.00
C ALA A 279 -8.78 -1.39 -0.73
N PRO A 280 -8.88 -1.52 -2.06
CA PRO A 280 -10.00 -0.97 -2.82
C PRO A 280 -11.39 -1.40 -2.34
N VAL A 281 -11.51 -2.61 -1.77
CA VAL A 281 -12.75 -3.09 -1.15
C VAL A 281 -13.19 -2.24 0.06
N VAL A 282 -12.25 -1.71 0.84
CA VAL A 282 -12.55 -0.81 1.97
C VAL A 282 -13.10 0.51 1.45
N LEU A 283 -12.47 1.07 0.42
CA LEU A 283 -12.95 2.29 -0.21
C LEU A 283 -14.35 2.10 -0.79
N ASN A 284 -14.59 1.00 -1.50
CA ASN A 284 -15.91 0.67 -2.03
C ASN A 284 -16.98 0.51 -0.94
N MET A 285 -16.62 -0.10 0.19
CA MET A 285 -17.50 -0.23 1.36
C MET A 285 -17.86 1.15 1.96
N LEU A 286 -16.88 2.06 2.05
CA LEU A 286 -17.11 3.40 2.59
C LEU A 286 -17.95 4.28 1.66
N THR A 287 -17.66 4.23 0.36
CA THR A 287 -18.38 5.02 -0.66
C THR A 287 -19.83 4.56 -0.82
N ASN A 288 -20.11 3.26 -0.77
CA ASN A 288 -21.47 2.73 -0.94
C ASN A 288 -22.24 2.58 0.39
N SER A 289 -21.73 3.14 1.49
CA SER A 289 -22.44 3.07 2.76
C SER A 289 -23.75 3.87 2.67
N PRO A 290 -24.90 3.33 3.12
CA PRO A 290 -26.16 4.08 3.12
C PRO A 290 -26.11 5.32 4.03
N ASN A 291 -25.18 5.33 4.99
CA ASN A 291 -24.91 6.44 5.90
C ASN A 291 -23.65 7.22 5.50
N ALA A 292 -23.25 7.17 4.22
CA ALA A 292 -22.12 7.95 3.73
C ALA A 292 -22.47 9.44 3.82
N GLU A 293 -21.77 10.14 4.71
CA GLU A 293 -21.89 11.58 4.89
C GLU A 293 -20.59 12.25 4.48
N ARG A 294 -20.71 13.46 3.92
CA ARG A 294 -19.56 14.29 3.62
C ARG A 294 -18.78 14.62 4.90
N LEU A 295 -17.47 14.42 4.87
CA LEU A 295 -16.60 14.72 5.99
C LEU A 295 -16.36 16.22 6.09
N GLN A 296 -16.29 16.73 7.32
CA GLN A 296 -15.92 18.14 7.55
C GLN A 296 -14.46 18.40 7.15
N ASN A 297 -13.58 17.43 7.44
CA ASN A 297 -12.17 17.47 7.10
C ASN A 297 -11.83 16.25 6.23
N PRO A 298 -11.03 16.44 5.17
CA PRO A 298 -10.68 15.37 4.26
C PRO A 298 -9.68 14.41 4.90
N VAL A 299 -9.90 13.11 4.69
CA VAL A 299 -8.97 12.04 5.09
C VAL A 299 -8.10 11.68 3.90
N GLN A 300 -6.78 11.67 4.09
CA GLN A 300 -5.84 11.19 3.08
C GLN A 300 -5.80 9.67 3.11
N ILE A 301 -6.11 9.03 1.97
CA ILE A 301 -6.11 7.58 1.86
C ILE A 301 -5.05 7.12 0.88
N LEU A 302 -4.21 6.19 1.34
CA LEU A 302 -3.35 5.41 0.45
C LEU A 302 -4.03 4.07 0.14
N THR A 303 -4.16 3.76 -1.14
CA THR A 303 -4.71 2.47 -1.59
C THR A 303 -3.70 1.69 -2.40
N GLY A 304 -3.71 0.37 -2.25
CA GLY A 304 -2.77 -0.55 -2.88
C GLY A 304 -3.29 -1.98 -2.91
N GLY A 305 -2.52 -2.86 -3.56
CA GLY A 305 -2.85 -4.27 -3.78
C GLY A 305 -3.56 -4.52 -5.11
N ALA A 306 -4.73 -3.92 -5.32
CA ALA A 306 -5.47 -3.95 -6.58
C ALA A 306 -5.74 -2.53 -7.09
N PRO A 307 -5.97 -2.32 -8.41
CA PRO A 307 -6.42 -1.03 -8.92
C PRO A 307 -7.70 -0.59 -8.21
N PRO A 308 -7.80 0.67 -7.75
CA PRO A 308 -9.03 1.17 -7.17
C PRO A 308 -10.17 1.19 -8.20
N PRO A 309 -11.43 0.86 -7.82
CA PRO A 309 -12.59 1.05 -8.67
C PRO A 309 -12.65 2.48 -9.18
N SER A 310 -13.02 2.66 -10.46
CA SER A 310 -13.12 4.00 -11.05
C SER A 310 -14.07 4.90 -10.25
N ALA A 311 -15.17 4.34 -9.71
CA ALA A 311 -16.15 5.03 -8.87
C ALA A 311 -15.52 5.67 -7.62
N VAL A 312 -14.44 5.09 -7.09
CA VAL A 312 -13.68 5.61 -5.94
C VAL A 312 -12.71 6.72 -6.35
N LEU A 313 -12.25 6.72 -7.60
CA LEU A 313 -11.40 7.77 -8.18
C LEU A 313 -12.20 8.98 -8.71
N GLY A 314 -13.52 9.00 -8.52
CA GLY A 314 -14.40 10.02 -9.08
C GLY A 314 -14.70 9.84 -10.58
N GLY A 315 -14.40 8.66 -11.14
CA GLY A 315 -14.72 8.29 -12.53
C GLY A 315 -15.86 7.28 -12.60
N GLU A 316 -16.99 7.65 -13.19
CA GLU A 316 -18.07 6.71 -13.44
C GLU A 316 -17.61 5.57 -14.38
N ASN A 317 -17.88 4.32 -14.03
CA ASN A 317 -17.54 3.19 -14.90
C ASN A 317 -18.61 3.09 -16.00
N ILE A 318 -18.29 3.56 -17.21
CA ILE A 318 -19.23 3.58 -18.32
C ILE A 318 -18.97 2.38 -19.24
N SER A 319 -19.92 1.45 -19.29
CA SER A 319 -19.85 0.30 -20.20
C SER A 319 -20.14 0.72 -21.64
N SER A 320 -19.15 0.61 -22.53
CA SER A 320 -19.35 0.86 -23.97
C SER A 320 -20.47 -0.01 -24.58
N VAL A 321 -20.64 -1.25 -24.09
CA VAL A 321 -21.65 -2.18 -24.59
C VAL A 321 -23.07 -1.74 -24.23
N GLU A 322 -23.23 -1.12 -23.07
CA GLU A 322 -24.53 -0.63 -22.59
C GLU A 322 -25.01 0.54 -23.45
N ILE A 323 -24.11 1.49 -23.73
CA ILE A 323 -24.39 2.60 -24.65
C ILE A 323 -24.68 2.06 -26.06
N GLU A 324 -23.87 1.13 -26.56
CA GLU A 324 -24.07 0.47 -27.86
C GLU A 324 -25.45 -0.17 -27.94
N SER A 325 -25.88 -0.88 -26.88
CA SER A 325 -27.19 -1.53 -26.86
C SER A 325 -28.33 -0.53 -27.01
N VAL A 326 -28.24 0.65 -26.37
CA VAL A 326 -29.24 1.71 -26.52
C VAL A 326 -29.17 2.31 -27.92
N LEU A 327 -27.98 2.55 -28.46
CA LEU A 327 -27.82 3.04 -29.84
C LEU A 327 -28.44 2.08 -30.86
N TYR A 328 -28.29 0.76 -30.67
CA TYR A 328 -28.92 -0.24 -31.52
C TYR A 328 -30.46 -0.26 -31.46
N THR A 329 -31.08 0.34 -30.43
CA THR A 329 -32.54 0.51 -30.38
C THR A 329 -33.05 1.69 -31.19
N HIS A 330 -32.17 2.60 -31.65
CA HIS A 330 -32.57 3.74 -32.47
C HIS A 330 -32.94 3.28 -33.90
N PRO A 331 -34.10 3.68 -34.45
CA PRO A 331 -34.63 3.12 -35.70
C PRO A 331 -33.70 3.35 -36.91
N ALA A 332 -32.97 4.47 -36.92
CA ALA A 332 -32.05 4.86 -37.98
C ALA A 332 -30.65 4.20 -37.90
N VAL A 333 -30.27 3.60 -36.77
CA VAL A 333 -28.90 3.06 -36.56
C VAL A 333 -28.78 1.68 -37.19
N ASN A 334 -27.75 1.50 -38.02
CA ASN A 334 -27.36 0.22 -38.61
C ASN A 334 -26.26 -0.46 -37.77
N GLU A 335 -25.19 0.28 -37.46
CA GLU A 335 -24.09 -0.19 -36.62
C GLU A 335 -23.65 0.91 -35.66
N ALA A 336 -23.24 0.53 -34.46
CA ALA A 336 -22.72 1.44 -33.46
C ALA A 336 -21.50 0.85 -32.76
N ALA A 337 -20.51 1.70 -32.47
CA ALA A 337 -19.40 1.36 -31.60
C ALA A 337 -19.02 2.57 -30.75
N VAL A 338 -18.83 2.36 -29.46
CA VAL A 338 -18.50 3.37 -28.48
C VAL A 338 -17.10 3.12 -27.94
N VAL A 339 -16.31 4.19 -27.90
CA VAL A 339 -14.95 4.17 -27.37
C VAL A 339 -14.73 5.35 -26.43
N ALA A 340 -13.77 5.21 -25.52
CA ALA A 340 -13.33 6.31 -24.68
C ALA A 340 -12.55 7.33 -25.51
N ARG A 341 -12.90 8.60 -25.35
CA ARG A 341 -12.23 9.76 -25.94
C ARG A 341 -11.56 10.57 -24.83
N PRO A 342 -10.28 10.93 -24.94
CA PRO A 342 -9.64 11.84 -23.99
C PRO A 342 -10.39 13.17 -23.88
N ASP A 343 -10.55 13.67 -22.67
CA ASP A 343 -11.25 14.93 -22.38
C ASP A 343 -10.49 15.70 -21.29
N GLU A 344 -10.24 16.99 -21.50
CA GLU A 344 -9.43 17.79 -20.57
C GLU A 344 -10.05 17.94 -19.19
N PHE A 345 -11.38 17.87 -19.08
CA PHE A 345 -12.09 18.09 -17.83
C PHE A 345 -12.49 16.77 -17.15
N TRP A 346 -12.93 15.79 -17.93
CA TRP A 346 -13.46 14.52 -17.42
C TRP A 346 -12.47 13.35 -17.52
N GLY A 347 -11.27 13.58 -18.04
CA GLY A 347 -10.27 12.54 -18.34
C GLY A 347 -10.64 11.74 -19.58
N GLU A 348 -11.80 11.07 -19.55
CA GLU A 348 -12.37 10.35 -20.68
C GLU A 348 -13.88 10.62 -20.81
N THR A 349 -14.37 10.66 -22.05
CA THR A 349 -15.80 10.81 -22.35
C THR A 349 -16.22 9.77 -23.40
N PRO A 350 -17.45 9.24 -23.37
CA PRO A 350 -17.91 8.31 -24.39
C PRO A 350 -18.04 9.02 -25.75
N CYS A 351 -17.43 8.45 -26.78
CA CYS A 351 -17.56 8.87 -28.17
C CYS A 351 -18.19 7.73 -28.98
N ALA A 352 -19.35 8.00 -29.59
CA ALA A 352 -20.06 7.02 -30.39
C ALA A 352 -19.70 7.18 -31.88
N PHE A 353 -19.42 6.06 -32.55
CA PHE A 353 -19.32 5.98 -34.01
C PHE A 353 -20.54 5.24 -34.53
N VAL A 354 -21.28 5.86 -35.44
CA VAL A 354 -22.58 5.37 -35.90
C VAL A 354 -22.58 5.27 -37.43
N SER A 355 -23.02 4.12 -37.94
CA SER A 355 -23.44 3.94 -39.33
C SER A 355 -24.96 3.88 -39.38
N LEU A 356 -25.56 4.59 -40.34
CA LEU A 356 -27.01 4.69 -40.51
C LEU A 356 -27.51 3.66 -41.51
N LYS A 357 -28.80 3.30 -41.42
CA LYS A 357 -29.45 2.43 -42.40
C LYS A 357 -29.61 3.16 -43.75
N ASN A 358 -29.50 2.41 -44.84
CA ASN A 358 -29.74 2.95 -46.18
C ASN A 358 -31.23 3.23 -46.41
N GLY A 359 -31.55 4.28 -47.19
CA GLY A 359 -32.93 4.58 -47.62
C GLY A 359 -33.81 5.28 -46.59
N LEU A 360 -33.22 5.91 -45.56
CA LEU A 360 -33.96 6.74 -44.62
C LEU A 360 -34.47 8.03 -45.29
N ALA A 361 -35.71 8.42 -45.00
CA ALA A 361 -36.30 9.66 -45.51
C ALA A 361 -35.60 10.91 -44.97
N ASN A 362 -35.11 10.85 -43.72
CA ASN A 362 -34.30 11.87 -43.06
C ASN A 362 -33.24 11.20 -42.18
N ASN A 363 -32.00 11.68 -42.24
CA ASN A 363 -30.91 11.17 -41.40
C ASN A 363 -30.84 11.97 -40.08
N PRO A 364 -30.78 11.30 -38.91
CA PRO A 364 -30.60 11.99 -37.64
C PRO A 364 -29.22 12.65 -37.56
N GLY A 365 -29.16 13.86 -37.01
CA GLY A 365 -27.92 14.54 -36.68
C GLY A 365 -27.30 14.04 -35.37
N GLU A 366 -26.11 14.54 -35.04
CA GLU A 366 -25.40 14.21 -33.79
C GLU A 366 -26.27 14.50 -32.57
N LYS A 367 -26.93 15.67 -32.55
CA LYS A 367 -27.81 16.08 -31.45
C LYS A 367 -28.98 15.11 -31.26
N ASP A 368 -29.60 14.64 -32.34
CA ASP A 368 -30.76 13.74 -32.27
C ASP A 368 -30.38 12.40 -31.63
N ILE A 369 -29.19 11.87 -31.95
CA ILE A 369 -28.67 10.65 -31.34
C ILE A 369 -28.31 10.86 -29.86
N ILE A 370 -27.70 12.00 -29.52
CA ILE A 370 -27.36 12.35 -28.12
C ILE A 370 -28.63 12.50 -27.27
N ASP A 371 -29.64 13.21 -27.78
CA ASP A 371 -30.90 13.45 -27.08
C ASP A 371 -31.67 12.12 -26.91
N TYR A 372 -31.67 11.24 -27.92
CA TYR A 372 -32.23 9.88 -27.81
C TYR A 372 -31.54 9.04 -26.72
N CYS A 373 -30.20 9.10 -26.64
CA CYS A 373 -29.49 8.46 -25.54
C CYS A 373 -29.87 9.08 -24.19
N ARG A 374 -29.97 10.41 -24.10
CA ARG A 374 -30.32 11.12 -22.85
C ARG A 374 -31.70 10.73 -22.30
N GLU A 375 -32.65 10.38 -23.17
CA GLU A 375 -33.96 9.88 -22.74
C GLU A 375 -33.93 8.44 -22.18
N LYS A 376 -32.89 7.66 -22.50
CA LYS A 376 -32.85 6.21 -22.28
C LYS A 376 -31.71 5.72 -21.38
N MET A 377 -30.78 6.59 -20.99
CA MET A 377 -29.69 6.28 -20.06
C MET A 377 -29.36 7.46 -19.15
N ALA A 378 -28.61 7.18 -18.07
CA ALA A 378 -28.17 8.22 -17.15
C ALA A 378 -27.28 9.27 -17.84
N HIS A 379 -27.40 10.53 -17.44
CA HIS A 379 -26.76 11.68 -18.10
C HIS A 379 -25.24 11.51 -18.28
N TYR A 380 -24.55 10.89 -17.32
CA TYR A 380 -23.10 10.68 -17.38
C TYR A 380 -22.67 9.63 -18.41
N MET A 381 -23.55 8.74 -18.84
CA MET A 381 -23.27 7.70 -19.85
C MET A 381 -23.49 8.18 -21.29
N VAL A 382 -24.21 9.28 -21.46
CA VAL A 382 -24.57 9.80 -22.79
C VAL A 382 -23.29 10.16 -23.56
N PRO A 383 -23.13 9.68 -24.81
CA PRO A 383 -22.02 10.10 -25.66
C PRO A 383 -21.97 11.61 -25.79
N LYS A 384 -20.79 12.19 -25.57
CA LYS A 384 -20.61 13.64 -25.76
C LYS A 384 -20.39 14.02 -27.22
N ILE A 385 -19.92 13.06 -28.01
CA ILE A 385 -19.67 13.21 -29.44
C ILE A 385 -20.23 11.99 -30.16
N VAL A 386 -20.90 12.24 -31.29
CA VAL A 386 -21.35 11.20 -32.22
C VAL A 386 -20.76 11.47 -33.59
N VAL A 387 -19.97 10.51 -34.09
CA VAL A 387 -19.32 10.57 -35.41
C VAL A 387 -20.00 9.60 -36.36
N PHE A 388 -20.50 10.12 -37.48
CA PHE A 388 -21.08 9.29 -38.52
C PHE A 388 -20.01 8.73 -39.46
N LYS A 389 -20.12 7.45 -39.80
CA LYS A 389 -19.31 6.78 -40.82
C LYS A 389 -20.20 5.93 -41.70
N ASP A 390 -19.89 5.88 -43.00
CA ASP A 390 -20.62 5.01 -43.94
C ASP A 390 -20.51 3.54 -43.49
N GLU A 391 -19.30 3.11 -43.12
CA GLU A 391 -19.04 1.79 -42.53
C GLU A 391 -18.03 1.85 -41.38
N LEU A 392 -18.24 1.03 -40.34
CA LEU A 392 -17.29 0.86 -39.24
C LEU A 392 -16.17 -0.13 -39.60
N PRO A 393 -14.91 0.11 -39.19
CA PRO A 393 -13.80 -0.77 -39.55
C PRO A 393 -13.97 -2.16 -38.92
N LYS A 394 -13.88 -3.22 -39.73
CA LYS A 394 -14.11 -4.61 -39.33
C LYS A 394 -12.92 -5.51 -39.67
N THR A 395 -12.80 -6.62 -38.93
CA THR A 395 -11.92 -7.75 -39.31
C THR A 395 -12.51 -8.52 -40.48
N SER A 396 -11.73 -9.42 -41.08
CA SER A 396 -12.20 -10.39 -42.09
C SER A 396 -13.35 -11.29 -41.60
N THR A 397 -13.59 -11.35 -40.29
CA THR A 397 -14.69 -12.08 -39.65
C THR A 397 -15.89 -11.18 -39.28
N GLY A 398 -15.91 -9.91 -39.70
CA GLY A 398 -17.01 -8.97 -39.47
C GLY A 398 -17.02 -8.29 -38.09
N LYS A 399 -15.99 -8.50 -37.24
CA LYS A 399 -15.93 -7.89 -35.90
C LYS A 399 -15.38 -6.46 -35.98
N ILE A 400 -16.07 -5.51 -35.34
CA ILE A 400 -15.65 -4.10 -35.30
C ILE A 400 -14.29 -3.95 -34.59
N GLN A 401 -13.36 -3.25 -35.22
CA GLN A 401 -12.02 -2.95 -34.74
C GLN A 401 -11.99 -1.66 -33.90
N LYS A 402 -12.48 -1.73 -32.65
CA LYS A 402 -12.53 -0.59 -31.71
C LYS A 402 -11.18 0.11 -31.47
N TYR A 403 -10.04 -0.55 -31.67
CA TYR A 403 -8.73 0.07 -31.52
C TYR A 403 -8.48 1.18 -32.55
N LEU A 404 -8.92 1.00 -33.81
CA LEU A 404 -8.82 2.04 -34.83
C LEU A 404 -9.71 3.23 -34.48
N LEU A 405 -10.93 2.96 -34.03
CA LEU A 405 -11.87 3.99 -33.59
C LEU A 405 -11.33 4.80 -32.40
N ARG A 406 -10.57 4.18 -31.49
CA ARG A 406 -9.87 4.90 -30.41
C ARG A 406 -8.81 5.87 -30.94
N GLU A 407 -8.05 5.49 -31.96
CA GLU A 407 -7.09 6.42 -32.58
C GLU A 407 -7.81 7.59 -33.28
N TYR A 408 -8.94 7.33 -33.94
CA TYR A 408 -9.79 8.39 -34.48
C TYR A 408 -10.34 9.30 -33.37
N ALA A 409 -10.82 8.73 -32.25
CA ALA A 409 -11.38 9.51 -31.16
C ALA A 409 -10.37 10.50 -30.55
N LYS A 410 -9.07 10.18 -30.53
CA LYS A 410 -8.03 11.10 -30.04
C LYS A 410 -7.89 12.38 -30.87
N VAL A 411 -8.21 12.32 -32.16
CA VAL A 411 -8.08 13.47 -33.10
C VAL A 411 -9.42 14.18 -33.35
N VAL A 412 -10.53 13.54 -33.02
CA VAL A 412 -11.86 14.15 -33.04
C VAL A 412 -11.93 15.06 -31.82
N ASP A 413 -11.76 16.36 -32.09
CA ASP A 413 -11.79 17.52 -31.16
C ASP A 413 -10.43 18.15 -30.79
N SER A 414 -9.51 18.25 -31.75
CA SER A 414 -8.38 19.20 -31.70
C SER A 414 -8.65 20.53 -32.42
N SER A 415 -9.87 20.72 -32.96
CA SER A 415 -10.16 21.71 -34.01
C SER A 415 -11.23 22.76 -33.67
N LYS A 416 -11.70 22.83 -32.41
CA LYS A 416 -12.55 23.95 -31.94
C LYS A 416 -11.78 25.12 -31.29
N VAL A 417 -10.43 25.08 -31.28
CA VAL A 417 -9.57 26.25 -30.99
C VAL A 417 -8.75 26.61 -32.22
N LYS A 418 -9.39 27.26 -33.18
CA LYS A 418 -8.82 28.15 -34.21
C LYS A 418 -9.86 28.29 -35.31
N MET A 419 -10.72 29.29 -35.20
CA MET A 419 -11.31 30.05 -36.31
C MET A 419 -12.13 31.19 -35.70
N ALA A 420 -11.41 32.13 -35.09
CA ALA A 420 -11.80 33.52 -35.00
C ALA A 420 -10.51 34.33 -35.20
N THR A 421 -10.59 35.35 -36.05
CA THR A 421 -9.52 36.25 -36.53
C THR A 421 -8.63 35.60 -37.61
N GLY A 422 -8.60 36.06 -38.86
CA GLY A 422 -8.81 37.43 -39.34
C GLY A 422 -7.48 38.18 -39.27
N GLN A 423 -6.79 38.22 -40.40
CA GLN A 423 -5.75 39.16 -40.82
C GLN A 423 -4.52 39.41 -39.92
N VAL A 424 -3.38 39.24 -40.58
CA VAL A 424 -2.05 39.71 -40.23
C VAL A 424 -2.08 41.21 -39.93
N GLY A 425 -1.61 41.59 -38.74
CA GLY A 425 -1.43 42.97 -38.32
C GLY A 425 -0.36 43.09 -37.23
N SER A 426 0.75 43.71 -37.58
CA SER A 426 1.91 44.05 -36.76
C SER A 426 1.58 44.95 -35.55
N GLY A 427 2.24 44.75 -34.40
CA GLY A 427 2.46 45.83 -33.43
C GLY A 427 2.59 45.47 -31.94
N PHE A 428 3.79 45.69 -31.40
CA PHE A 428 4.15 46.21 -30.06
C PHE A 428 3.82 45.46 -28.73
N TYR A 429 4.91 45.05 -28.02
CA TYR A 429 5.30 45.19 -26.57
C TYR A 429 4.20 45.10 -25.46
N LEU A 430 4.26 44.42 -24.29
CA LEU A 430 5.31 43.98 -23.33
C LEU A 430 4.71 42.97 -22.28
N PRO A 431 5.51 42.35 -21.37
CA PRO A 431 5.31 41.01 -20.82
C PRO A 431 4.77 40.96 -19.38
N LEU A 432 4.22 39.80 -19.00
CA LEU A 432 3.97 39.45 -17.60
C LEU A 432 5.22 38.85 -16.95
N ARG A 433 5.55 39.44 -15.79
CA ARG A 433 6.74 39.25 -14.96
C ARG A 433 6.82 37.85 -14.34
N SER A 434 8.01 37.25 -14.39
CA SER A 434 8.46 36.29 -13.37
C SER A 434 9.21 37.05 -12.26
N PRO A 435 9.06 36.69 -10.97
CA PRO A 435 9.92 37.23 -9.94
C PRO A 435 11.31 36.59 -10.00
N ARG A 436 12.31 37.39 -10.39
CA ARG A 436 13.74 37.20 -10.10
C ARG A 436 14.03 37.68 -8.69
N TRP A 437 14.92 36.99 -7.98
CA TRP A 437 16.05 37.47 -7.12
C TRP A 437 16.73 36.18 -6.60
N LEU A 438 18.05 35.92 -6.67
CA LEU A 438 19.25 36.71 -6.90
C LEU A 438 20.30 35.89 -7.69
N GLN A 439 20.83 36.47 -8.75
CA GLN A 439 22.19 36.24 -9.22
C GLN A 439 22.88 37.60 -9.22
N THR A 440 23.96 37.75 -8.45
CA THR A 440 24.96 38.80 -8.65
C THR A 440 26.19 38.18 -9.33
N PRO A 441 26.74 38.79 -10.39
CA PRO A 441 27.85 38.26 -11.15
C PRO A 441 29.20 38.65 -10.54
N PHE A 442 30.17 37.74 -10.57
CA PHE A 442 31.59 38.05 -10.31
C PHE A 442 32.32 38.19 -11.65
N ILE A 443 33.02 39.32 -11.81
CA ILE A 443 33.85 39.68 -12.98
C ILE A 443 35.26 39.07 -12.75
N PRO A 444 35.90 38.44 -13.76
CA PRO A 444 37.26 37.92 -13.62
C PRO A 444 38.30 38.91 -14.15
N THR A 445 39.45 38.99 -13.47
CA THR A 445 40.72 39.46 -14.04
C THR A 445 41.87 38.54 -13.63
N PRO A 446 42.92 38.41 -14.47
CA PRO A 446 43.75 37.19 -14.57
C PRO A 446 45.12 37.33 -13.89
N ILE A 447 45.78 36.20 -13.55
CA ILE A 447 47.24 36.04 -13.55
C ILE A 447 47.66 34.57 -13.76
N SER A 448 48.69 34.45 -14.60
CA SER A 448 49.55 33.39 -15.14
C SER A 448 49.55 31.94 -14.62
N THR A 449 49.30 31.04 -15.57
CA THR A 449 50.12 29.91 -16.03
C THR A 449 51.20 29.30 -15.10
N SER A 450 51.03 28.01 -14.78
CA SER A 450 52.07 27.01 -15.04
C SER A 450 51.48 25.59 -15.20
N THR A 451 51.65 25.09 -16.44
CA THR A 451 51.88 23.69 -16.85
C THR A 451 50.79 22.60 -16.67
N CYS A 452 50.26 22.19 -17.83
CA CYS A 452 49.39 21.06 -18.12
C CYS A 452 50.07 19.68 -18.05
N VAL A 453 49.31 18.64 -17.69
CA VAL A 453 49.39 17.27 -18.22
C VAL A 453 47.95 16.69 -18.28
N PRO A 454 47.55 15.92 -19.33
CA PRO A 454 46.15 15.82 -19.78
C PRO A 454 45.32 14.73 -19.08
N ILE A 455 44.05 15.04 -18.83
CA ILE A 455 43.01 14.11 -18.40
C ILE A 455 42.33 13.51 -19.65
N PRO A 456 42.24 12.17 -19.82
CA PRO A 456 41.48 11.57 -20.90
C PRO A 456 39.96 11.66 -20.67
N ARG A 457 39.25 11.87 -21.77
CA ARG A 457 37.79 11.98 -21.96
C ARG A 457 36.94 11.11 -21.02
N TRP A 458 36.04 11.76 -20.28
CA TRP A 458 34.89 11.10 -19.64
C TRP A 458 33.83 10.74 -20.69
N ARG A 459 33.57 9.44 -20.85
CA ARG A 459 32.30 8.95 -21.40
C ARG A 459 31.22 9.05 -20.31
N PRO A 460 29.96 9.35 -20.64
CA PRO A 460 28.89 9.36 -19.65
C PRO A 460 28.69 7.94 -19.10
N VAL A 461 28.88 7.79 -17.78
CA VAL A 461 28.59 6.55 -17.06
C VAL A 461 27.08 6.49 -16.83
N SER A 462 26.50 5.41 -17.36
CA SER A 462 25.12 4.97 -17.12
C SER A 462 24.82 4.91 -15.63
N LEU A 463 23.70 5.53 -15.23
CA LEU A 463 23.07 5.35 -13.91
C LEU A 463 22.88 3.85 -13.65
N TYR A 464 23.48 3.34 -12.57
CA TYR A 464 23.28 1.98 -12.09
C TYR A 464 21.93 1.88 -11.37
N ASN A 465 21.05 1.04 -11.91
CA ASN A 465 19.82 0.58 -11.25
C ASN A 465 20.19 -0.36 -10.10
N PHE A 466 19.68 -0.10 -8.89
CA PHE A 466 19.77 -1.00 -7.74
C PHE A 466 18.80 -2.18 -7.93
N SER A 467 19.34 -3.39 -8.09
CA SER A 467 18.56 -4.63 -8.05
C SER A 467 18.37 -5.09 -6.59
N GLN A 468 17.14 -5.52 -6.27
CA GLN A 468 16.85 -6.29 -5.07
C GLN A 468 17.43 -7.70 -5.24
N SER A 469 18.42 -8.08 -4.44
CA SER A 469 18.81 -9.48 -4.27
C SER A 469 18.00 -10.09 -3.12
N THR A 470 16.90 -10.74 -3.47
CA THR A 470 16.07 -11.53 -2.56
C THR A 470 16.69 -12.92 -2.38
N PHE A 471 17.12 -13.26 -1.17
CA PHE A 471 17.55 -14.64 -0.86
C PHE A 471 16.32 -15.50 -0.53
N CYS A 472 16.03 -16.49 -1.37
CA CYS A 472 15.08 -17.55 -1.06
C CYS A 472 15.86 -18.68 -0.38
N ALA A 473 15.65 -18.91 0.91
CA ALA A 473 16.30 -20.02 1.61
C ALA A 473 15.74 -21.35 1.10
N LYS A 474 16.60 -22.16 0.46
CA LYS A 474 16.32 -23.56 0.12
C LYS A 474 17.39 -24.42 0.78
N LYS A 475 16.99 -25.28 1.71
CA LYS A 475 17.88 -26.17 2.46
C LYS A 475 18.41 -27.27 1.53
N ARG A 476 19.73 -27.38 1.34
CA ARG A 476 20.44 -28.62 0.99
C ARG A 476 21.94 -28.48 1.26
N GLY A 477 22.49 -29.50 1.91
CA GLY A 477 23.87 -29.56 2.37
C GLY A 477 24.88 -29.94 1.29
N SER A 478 26.14 -29.81 1.71
CA SER A 478 27.39 -30.40 1.21
C SER A 478 27.78 -30.16 -0.25
N GLU A 479 28.95 -29.52 -0.35
CA GLU A 479 29.99 -29.64 -1.37
C GLU A 479 29.93 -28.80 -2.66
N ILE A 480 31.10 -28.21 -2.89
CA ILE A 480 31.53 -27.32 -3.97
C ILE A 480 31.73 -28.15 -5.23
N PHE A 481 31.16 -27.74 -6.38
CA PHE A 481 31.82 -27.83 -7.67
C PHE A 481 31.20 -26.84 -8.68
N SER A 482 32.07 -26.05 -9.30
CA SER A 482 31.77 -25.10 -10.37
C SER A 482 31.58 -25.82 -11.71
N ILE A 483 30.48 -25.56 -12.43
CA ILE A 483 30.46 -25.66 -13.90
C ILE A 483 29.59 -24.53 -14.46
N PHE A 484 30.23 -23.57 -15.12
CA PHE A 484 29.63 -22.63 -16.05
C PHE A 484 29.51 -23.32 -17.41
N GLN A 485 28.31 -23.39 -18.01
CA GLN A 485 28.15 -23.15 -19.45
C GLN A 485 26.68 -22.97 -19.87
N LYS A 486 26.43 -21.79 -20.46
CA LYS A 486 25.56 -21.45 -21.59
C LYS A 486 24.15 -22.08 -21.64
N ASN A 487 23.14 -21.23 -21.43
CA ASN A 487 22.22 -20.91 -22.51
C ASN A 487 21.59 -19.53 -22.31
N GLN A 488 21.80 -18.66 -23.30
CA GLN A 488 21.21 -17.34 -23.40
C GLN A 488 19.73 -17.48 -23.80
N GLY A 489 18.86 -16.89 -22.99
CA GLY A 489 17.45 -16.67 -23.30
C GLY A 489 17.01 -15.46 -22.49
N THR A 490 17.16 -14.27 -23.06
CA THR A 490 16.90 -12.98 -22.43
C THR A 490 15.39 -12.79 -22.27
N VAL A 491 14.85 -13.16 -21.11
CA VAL A 491 13.51 -12.70 -20.68
C VAL A 491 13.73 -11.48 -19.79
N LEU A 492 13.43 -10.30 -20.33
CA LEU A 492 13.39 -9.05 -19.57
C LEU A 492 12.25 -9.12 -18.55
N HIS A 493 12.57 -9.51 -17.32
CA HIS A 493 11.67 -9.32 -16.18
C HIS A 493 11.63 -7.82 -15.83
N GLN A 494 10.50 -7.16 -16.08
CA GLN A 494 10.21 -5.87 -15.47
C GLN A 494 10.06 -6.03 -13.94
N PRO A 495 10.66 -5.16 -13.12
CA PRO A 495 10.44 -5.15 -11.68
C PRO A 495 9.02 -4.65 -11.37
N HIS A 496 8.28 -5.38 -10.52
CA HIS A 496 6.98 -4.98 -10.01
C HIS A 496 7.10 -3.67 -9.21
N ARG A 497 6.51 -2.57 -9.71
CA ARG A 497 6.22 -1.38 -8.91
C ARG A 497 5.09 -1.71 -7.93
N LEU A 498 5.24 -1.33 -6.66
CA LEU A 498 4.09 -1.09 -5.79
C LEU A 498 3.35 0.14 -6.35
N CYS A 499 2.31 -0.07 -7.14
CA CYS A 499 1.43 1.03 -7.57
C CYS A 499 0.48 1.37 -6.41
N ASN A 500 0.92 2.23 -5.50
CA ASN A 500 0.02 2.85 -4.55
C ASN A 500 -0.58 4.12 -5.17
N THR A 501 -1.86 4.37 -4.91
CA THR A 501 -2.57 5.58 -5.39
C THR A 501 -3.01 6.41 -4.20
N HIS A 502 -2.74 7.72 -4.25
CA HIS A 502 -3.23 8.67 -3.26
C HIS A 502 -4.64 9.11 -3.63
N VAL A 503 -5.57 8.98 -2.69
CA VAL A 503 -6.96 9.39 -2.84
C VAL A 503 -7.32 10.29 -1.67
N ARG A 504 -8.00 11.40 -1.97
CA ARG A 504 -8.56 12.28 -0.93
C ARG A 504 -10.02 11.89 -0.71
N PHE A 505 -10.34 11.40 0.47
CA PHE A 505 -11.70 11.06 0.85
C PHE A 505 -12.38 12.27 1.47
N LEU A 506 -13.49 12.70 0.86
CA LEU A 506 -14.19 13.96 1.16
C LEU A 506 -15.49 13.75 1.92
#